data_AF-A0A519HC63-F1
#
_entry.id   AF-A0A519HC63-F1
#
_cell.length_a   1.000
_cell.length_b   1.000
_cell.length_c   1.000
_cell.angle_alpha   90.00
_cell.angle_beta   90.00
_cell.angle_gamma   90.00
#
_symmetry.space_group_name_H-M   'P 1'
#
loop_
_entity.id
_entity.type
_entity.pdbx_description
1 polymer ?
#
loop_
_entity_poly.entity_id
_entity_poly.type
_entity_poly.pdbx_seq_one_letter_code
_entity_poly.pdbx_strand_id
1 'polypeptide(L)'
;MASDGRLAPPHTFTEAVYTKASSFLQGQPLTAGEEMGGFKFYFFILIAIITCEMANMGYGRMLGALIAQTFDDWVSLTVLACFAGYSIMIYMLRYLVIGLGLIRAAKRYHQKMLDKVVNAKVLFFDTNSVGQVLNRFANDIGVMDKFIPIGITDILVVFAFLITIIITVGIVNPILLAPLLGALLAAIVLIVLIYPSIEKSKIKK
;
A
#
# COMPACT_ATOMS: atom_id res chain seq x y z
N MET A 1 17.21 -49.58 -18.84
CA MET A 1 15.80 -49.14 -18.72
C MET A 1 15.81 -47.71 -18.20
N ALA A 2 15.63 -46.74 -19.09
CA ALA A 2 15.65 -45.32 -18.77
C ALA A 2 14.28 -44.92 -18.22
N SER A 3 14.23 -44.51 -16.95
CA SER A 3 13.05 -43.85 -16.36
C SER A 3 13.10 -42.36 -16.72
N ASP A 4 12.27 -42.01 -17.70
CA ASP A 4 12.08 -40.66 -18.24
C ASP A 4 11.66 -39.70 -17.11
N GLY A 5 12.51 -38.72 -16.79
CA GLY A 5 12.33 -37.73 -15.72
C GLY A 5 11.33 -36.63 -16.06
N ARG A 6 10.13 -36.99 -16.53
CA ARG A 6 9.07 -36.02 -16.84
C ARG A 6 8.31 -35.67 -15.56
N LEU A 7 8.55 -34.46 -15.04
CA LEU A 7 7.73 -33.83 -14.01
C LEU A 7 6.27 -33.73 -14.50
N ALA A 8 5.33 -34.07 -13.62
CA ALA A 8 3.90 -34.02 -13.88
C ALA A 8 3.44 -32.60 -14.29
N PRO A 9 2.41 -32.46 -15.15
CA PRO A 9 1.91 -31.16 -15.56
C PRO A 9 1.31 -30.41 -14.35
N PRO A 10 1.64 -29.12 -14.17
CA PRO A 10 1.20 -28.35 -13.02
C PRO A 10 -0.32 -28.19 -13.01
N HIS A 11 -0.93 -28.49 -11.88
CA HIS A 11 -2.39 -28.41 -11.70
C HIS A 11 -2.89 -26.98 -11.50
N THR A 12 -1.99 -26.01 -11.33
CA THR A 12 -2.33 -24.62 -11.05
C THR A 12 -1.35 -23.67 -11.74
N PHE A 13 -1.86 -22.58 -12.32
CA PHE A 13 -1.07 -21.60 -13.08
C PHE A 13 0.11 -21.02 -12.28
N THR A 14 -0.03 -20.95 -10.96
CA THR A 14 1.01 -20.52 -10.02
C THR A 14 2.25 -21.42 -10.03
N GLU A 15 2.12 -22.75 -10.07
CA GLU A 15 3.27 -23.68 -10.08
C GLU A 15 4.07 -23.63 -11.38
N ALA A 16 3.40 -23.38 -12.51
CA ALA A 16 4.04 -23.24 -13.82
C ALA A 16 4.93 -21.99 -13.91
N VAL A 17 4.51 -20.90 -13.25
CA VAL A 17 5.21 -19.61 -13.24
C VAL A 17 6.49 -19.68 -12.40
N TYR A 18 6.49 -20.37 -11.25
CA TYR A 18 7.68 -20.46 -10.40
C TYR A 18 8.75 -21.44 -10.91
N THR A 19 8.36 -22.48 -11.64
CA THR A 19 9.29 -23.56 -12.02
C THR A 19 10.03 -23.30 -13.35
N LYS A 20 9.45 -22.54 -14.29
CA LYS A 20 10.07 -22.25 -15.59
C LYS A 20 10.49 -20.79 -15.82
N ALA A 21 9.84 -19.81 -15.19
CA ALA A 21 10.16 -18.40 -15.41
C ALA A 21 11.33 -17.88 -14.56
N SER A 22 11.72 -18.58 -13.48
CA SER A 22 12.84 -18.16 -12.62
C SER A 22 14.19 -18.16 -13.35
N SER A 23 14.38 -19.11 -14.29
CA SER A 23 15.58 -19.19 -15.13
C SER A 23 15.69 -18.03 -16.14
N PHE A 24 14.56 -17.44 -16.53
CA PHE A 24 14.48 -16.30 -17.43
C PHE A 24 14.58 -14.97 -16.67
N LEU A 25 14.15 -14.93 -15.41
CA LEU A 25 14.04 -13.71 -14.60
C LEU A 25 15.24 -13.36 -13.72
N GLN A 26 16.31 -14.19 -13.66
CA GLN A 26 17.54 -13.90 -12.88
C GLN A 26 17.25 -13.32 -11.48
N GLY A 27 16.26 -13.90 -10.78
CA GLY A 27 16.26 -14.05 -9.33
C GLY A 27 16.43 -12.84 -8.41
N GLN A 28 16.28 -11.59 -8.86
CA GLN A 28 16.13 -10.47 -7.93
C GLN A 28 14.65 -10.10 -7.83
N PRO A 29 14.02 -10.24 -6.64
CA PRO A 29 12.66 -9.75 -6.46
C PRO A 29 12.66 -8.24 -6.73
N LEU A 30 11.91 -7.81 -7.74
CA LEU A 30 11.75 -6.40 -8.04
C LEU A 30 10.85 -5.77 -6.98
N THR A 31 11.47 -5.30 -5.92
CA THR A 31 10.86 -4.53 -4.85
C THR A 31 10.53 -3.12 -5.36
N ALA A 32 9.26 -2.88 -5.72
CA ALA A 32 8.78 -1.57 -6.20
C ALA A 32 9.18 -0.42 -5.26
N GLY A 33 9.25 -0.70 -3.96
CA GLY A 33 9.69 0.28 -2.97
C GLY A 33 11.15 0.73 -3.10
N GLU A 34 12.06 -0.12 -3.53
CA GLU A 34 13.46 0.28 -3.77
C GLU A 34 13.60 1.11 -5.05
N GLU A 35 12.80 0.80 -6.07
CA GLU A 35 12.84 1.48 -7.37
C GLU A 35 12.23 2.89 -7.34
N MET A 36 11.32 3.16 -6.39
CA MET A 36 10.73 4.50 -6.20
C MET A 36 11.63 5.47 -5.43
N GLY A 37 12.70 4.99 -4.79
CA GLY A 37 13.60 5.80 -3.96
C GLY A 37 14.00 5.17 -2.62
N GLY A 38 13.53 3.94 -2.36
CA GLY A 38 13.93 3.14 -1.21
C GLY A 38 13.49 3.72 0.13
N PHE A 39 14.18 3.32 1.20
CA PHE A 39 13.84 3.68 2.57
C PHE A 39 13.71 5.20 2.80
N LYS A 40 14.59 6.01 2.18
CA LYS A 40 14.56 7.47 2.33
C LYS A 40 13.27 8.10 1.79
N PHE A 41 12.72 7.56 0.70
CA PHE A 41 11.48 8.03 0.11
C PHE A 41 10.27 7.76 1.02
N TYR A 42 10.16 6.53 1.52
CA TYR A 42 9.09 6.17 2.46
C TYR A 42 9.22 6.88 3.80
N PHE A 43 10.45 7.07 4.29
CA PHE A 43 10.70 7.83 5.52
C PHE A 43 10.26 9.30 5.39
N PHE A 44 10.56 9.95 4.25
CA PHE A 44 10.09 11.29 3.97
C PHE A 44 8.55 11.37 3.89
N ILE A 45 7.91 10.40 3.23
CA ILE A 45 6.44 10.31 3.18
C ILE A 45 5.85 10.12 4.57
N LEU A 46 6.45 9.26 5.41
CA LEU A 46 6.00 9.03 6.78
C LEU A 46 6.07 10.30 7.63
N ILE A 47 7.15 11.07 7.54
CA ILE A 47 7.26 12.37 8.21
C ILE A 47 6.15 13.29 7.73
N ALA A 48 5.94 13.40 6.41
CA ALA A 48 4.91 14.26 5.85
C ALA A 48 3.48 13.84 6.27
N ILE A 49 3.23 12.53 6.43
CA ILE A 49 1.99 12.00 6.98
C ILE A 49 1.83 12.44 8.43
N ILE A 50 2.85 12.20 9.28
CA ILE A 50 2.79 12.55 10.71
C ILE A 50 2.55 14.05 10.89
N THR A 51 3.27 14.91 10.18
CA THR A 51 3.09 16.37 10.28
C THR A 51 1.70 16.81 9.82
N CYS A 52 1.14 16.16 8.79
CA CYS A 52 -0.21 16.43 8.32
C CYS A 52 -1.27 16.02 9.35
N GLU A 53 -1.14 14.84 9.93
CA GLU A 53 -2.06 14.36 10.96
C GLU A 53 -2.01 15.21 12.23
N MET A 54 -0.81 15.66 12.64
CA MET A 54 -0.65 16.61 13.74
C MET A 54 -1.37 17.94 13.47
N ALA A 55 -1.29 18.45 12.23
CA ALA A 55 -2.01 19.65 11.83
C ALA A 55 -3.54 19.44 11.83
N ASN A 56 -4.02 18.27 11.37
CA ASN A 56 -5.44 17.92 11.41
C ASN A 56 -5.97 17.80 12.85
N MET A 57 -5.17 17.26 13.77
CA MET A 57 -5.49 17.22 15.19
C MET A 57 -5.58 18.64 15.80
N GLY A 58 -4.64 19.52 15.46
CA GLY A 58 -4.68 20.94 15.84
C GLY A 58 -5.92 21.66 15.29
N TYR A 59 -6.25 21.42 14.02
CA TYR A 59 -7.47 21.93 13.39
C TYR A 59 -8.72 21.47 14.13
N GLY A 60 -8.85 20.18 14.43
CA GLY A 60 -10.01 19.64 15.15
C GLY A 60 -10.16 20.24 16.56
N ARG A 61 -9.05 20.47 17.27
CA ARG A 61 -9.04 21.16 18.57
C ARG A 61 -9.52 22.60 18.47
N MET A 62 -8.99 23.36 17.51
CA MET A 62 -9.36 24.76 17.32
C MET A 62 -10.82 24.89 16.86
N LEU A 63 -11.32 23.95 16.08
CA LEU A 63 -12.73 23.91 15.68
C LEU A 63 -13.64 23.70 16.89
N GLY A 64 -13.25 22.81 17.82
CA GLY A 64 -13.95 22.64 19.09
C GLY A 64 -13.92 23.91 19.95
N ALA A 65 -12.77 24.62 19.97
CA ALA A 65 -12.60 25.86 20.70
C ALA A 65 -13.49 27.01 20.16
N LEU A 66 -13.69 27.06 18.84
CA LEU A 66 -14.63 27.97 18.17
C LEU A 66 -16.08 27.68 18.60
N ILE A 67 -16.49 26.40 18.58
CA ILE A 67 -17.85 26.00 18.99
C ILE A 67 -18.10 26.33 20.47
N ALA A 68 -17.08 26.14 21.31
CA ALA A 68 -17.15 26.47 22.74
C ALA A 68 -17.01 27.97 23.03
N GLN A 69 -16.89 28.83 22.00
CA GLN A 69 -16.71 30.29 22.10
C GLN A 69 -15.63 30.69 23.11
N THR A 70 -14.52 29.95 23.11
CA THR A 70 -13.42 30.16 24.07
C THR A 70 -12.51 31.34 23.72
N PHE A 71 -12.42 31.66 22.43
CA PHE A 71 -11.63 32.76 21.88
C PHE A 71 -12.49 33.60 20.95
N ASP A 72 -12.00 34.79 20.60
CA ASP A 72 -12.64 35.62 19.58
C ASP A 72 -12.80 34.87 18.25
N ASP A 73 -13.98 35.02 17.64
CA ASP A 73 -14.36 34.32 16.41
C ASP A 73 -13.34 34.58 15.29
N TRP A 74 -12.92 35.83 15.10
CA TRP A 74 -11.97 36.21 14.06
C TRP A 74 -10.60 35.55 14.22
N VAL A 75 -10.12 35.43 15.46
CA VAL A 75 -8.81 34.79 15.74
C VAL A 75 -8.91 33.28 15.46
N SER A 76 -9.97 32.65 15.94
CA SER A 76 -10.23 31.22 15.72
C SER A 76 -10.35 30.88 14.23
N LEU A 77 -11.09 31.68 13.46
CA LEU A 77 -11.23 31.52 12.00
C LEU A 77 -9.90 31.69 11.27
N THR A 78 -9.09 32.67 11.66
CA THR A 78 -7.76 32.90 11.05
C THR A 78 -6.84 31.69 11.27
N VAL A 79 -6.80 31.16 12.50
CA VAL A 79 -5.97 29.99 12.81
C VAL A 79 -6.47 28.73 12.11
N LEU A 80 -7.79 28.53 12.02
CA LEU A 80 -8.39 27.43 11.27
C LEU A 80 -8.02 27.47 9.78
N ALA A 81 -8.07 28.65 9.16
CA ALA A 81 -7.66 28.84 7.77
C ALA A 81 -6.17 28.49 7.55
N CYS A 82 -5.29 28.87 8.49
CA CYS A 82 -3.87 28.51 8.43
C CYS A 82 -3.64 26.99 8.49
N PHE A 83 -4.30 26.29 9.42
CA PHE A 83 -4.19 24.83 9.51
C PHE A 83 -4.75 24.13 8.27
N ALA A 84 -5.91 24.55 7.79
CA ALA A 84 -6.51 23.99 6.57
C ALA A 84 -5.61 24.20 5.34
N GLY A 85 -5.07 25.41 5.17
CA GLY A 85 -4.15 25.74 4.09
C GLY A 85 -2.87 24.89 4.15
N TYR A 86 -2.30 24.72 5.35
CA TYR A 86 -1.14 23.86 5.56
C TYR A 86 -1.43 22.39 5.19
N SER A 87 -2.54 21.81 5.68
CA SER A 87 -2.90 20.43 5.36
C SER A 87 -3.12 20.21 3.87
N ILE A 88 -3.81 21.13 3.18
CA ILE A 88 -4.03 21.07 1.72
C ILE A 88 -2.69 21.10 0.97
N MET A 89 -1.78 22.00 1.36
CA MET A 89 -0.45 22.10 0.75
C MET A 89 0.33 20.78 0.89
N ILE A 90 0.33 20.18 2.09
CA ILE A 90 1.03 18.92 2.35
C ILE A 90 0.38 17.76 1.57
N TYR A 91 -0.96 17.68 1.48
CA TYR A 91 -1.62 16.66 0.66
C TYR A 91 -1.22 16.76 -0.80
N MET A 92 -1.24 17.96 -1.38
CA MET A 92 -0.81 18.18 -2.76
C MET A 92 0.64 17.72 -2.97
N LEU A 93 1.56 18.13 -2.10
CA LEU A 93 2.96 17.74 -2.19
C LEU A 93 3.13 16.22 -2.10
N ARG A 94 2.41 15.54 -1.19
CA ARG A 94 2.46 14.08 -1.04
C ARG A 94 2.01 13.36 -2.30
N TYR A 95 0.88 13.75 -2.89
CA TYR A 95 0.39 13.14 -4.14
C TYR A 95 1.37 13.35 -5.30
N LEU A 96 2.00 14.53 -5.40
CA LEU A 96 3.02 14.80 -6.41
C LEU A 96 4.26 13.90 -6.21
N VAL A 97 4.76 13.79 -4.99
CA VAL A 97 5.94 12.96 -4.67
C VAL A 97 5.68 11.48 -4.98
N ILE A 98 4.51 10.96 -4.61
CA ILE A 98 4.09 9.58 -4.91
C ILE A 98 3.98 9.37 -6.42
N GLY A 99 3.32 10.28 -7.13
CA GLY A 99 3.19 10.23 -8.59
C GLY A 99 4.54 10.22 -9.32
N LEU A 100 5.48 11.08 -8.90
CA LEU A 100 6.84 11.10 -9.45
C LEU A 100 7.60 9.80 -9.14
N GLY A 101 7.40 9.23 -7.95
CA GLY A 101 7.95 7.91 -7.59
C GLY A 101 7.44 6.81 -8.51
N LEU A 102 6.12 6.76 -8.75
CA LEU A 102 5.47 5.77 -9.60
C LEU A 102 5.97 5.85 -11.05
N ILE A 103 6.13 7.06 -11.60
CA ILE A 103 6.67 7.25 -12.95
C ILE A 103 8.12 6.75 -13.02
N ARG A 104 8.94 7.03 -12.01
CA ARG A 104 10.34 6.53 -11.95
C ARG A 104 10.40 5.02 -11.89
N ALA A 105 9.58 4.40 -11.04
CA ALA A 105 9.48 2.95 -10.96
C ALA A 105 9.04 2.35 -12.30
N ALA A 106 7.95 2.84 -12.88
CA ALA A 106 7.43 2.36 -14.16
C ALA A 106 8.50 2.42 -15.28
N LYS A 107 9.30 3.50 -15.33
CA LYS A 107 10.39 3.63 -16.30
C LYS A 107 11.47 2.56 -16.10
N ARG A 108 11.86 2.28 -14.86
CA ARG A 108 12.87 1.25 -14.54
C ARG A 108 12.35 -0.16 -14.82
N TYR A 109 11.09 -0.44 -14.48
CA TYR A 109 10.44 -1.70 -14.81
C TYR A 109 10.40 -1.94 -16.31
N HIS A 110 10.00 -0.93 -17.08
CA HIS A 110 9.97 -1.01 -18.53
C HIS A 110 11.37 -1.28 -19.11
N GLN A 111 12.40 -0.58 -18.63
CA GLN A 111 13.77 -0.78 -19.10
C GLN A 111 14.30 -2.18 -18.79
N LYS A 112 14.12 -2.68 -17.56
CA LYS A 112 14.54 -4.04 -17.18
C LYS A 112 13.81 -5.10 -17.99
N MET A 113 12.53 -4.92 -18.27
CA MET A 113 11.75 -5.83 -19.10
C MET A 113 12.26 -5.84 -20.55
N LEU A 114 12.48 -4.67 -21.14
CA LEU A 114 13.03 -4.55 -22.49
C LEU A 114 14.39 -5.24 -22.59
N ASP A 115 15.29 -5.01 -21.63
CA ASP A 115 16.61 -5.65 -21.59
C ASP A 115 16.49 -7.19 -21.56
N LYS A 116 15.52 -7.73 -20.81
CA LYS A 116 15.29 -9.19 -20.74
C LYS A 116 14.70 -9.76 -22.03
N VAL A 117 13.79 -9.04 -22.67
CA VAL A 117 13.19 -9.47 -23.94
C VAL A 117 14.24 -9.46 -25.05
N VAL A 118 15.07 -8.42 -25.13
CA VAL A 118 16.13 -8.32 -26.15
C VAL A 118 17.18 -9.42 -26.01
N ASN A 119 17.50 -9.83 -24.78
CA ASN A 119 18.50 -10.88 -24.49
C ASN A 119 17.93 -12.31 -24.47
N ALA A 120 16.67 -12.50 -24.85
CA ALA A 120 16.03 -13.81 -24.84
C ALA A 120 16.50 -14.71 -26.00
N LYS A 121 16.49 -16.04 -25.81
CA LYS A 121 16.87 -17.02 -26.84
C LYS A 121 15.92 -16.94 -28.04
N VAL A 122 16.45 -16.94 -29.26
CA VAL A 122 15.66 -16.88 -30.51
C VAL A 122 14.56 -17.96 -30.57
N LEU A 123 14.85 -19.17 -30.08
CA LEU A 123 13.88 -20.29 -30.01
C LEU A 123 12.60 -19.97 -29.22
N PHE A 124 12.66 -19.06 -28.24
CA PHE A 124 11.49 -18.61 -27.49
C PHE A 124 10.52 -17.80 -28.37
N PHE A 125 11.07 -17.06 -29.34
CA PHE A 125 10.30 -16.22 -30.26
C PHE A 125 9.71 -16.98 -31.45
N ASP A 126 10.21 -18.18 -31.76
CA ASP A 126 9.59 -19.06 -32.76
C ASP A 126 8.23 -19.60 -32.29
N THR A 127 8.03 -19.72 -30.97
CA THR A 127 6.79 -20.22 -30.35
C THR A 127 5.91 -19.12 -29.76
N ASN A 128 6.47 -17.97 -29.40
CA ASN A 128 5.74 -16.85 -28.81
C ASN A 128 6.06 -15.55 -29.55
N SER A 129 5.05 -14.92 -30.14
CA SER A 129 5.25 -13.61 -30.77
C SER A 129 5.71 -12.56 -29.75
N VAL A 130 6.78 -11.83 -30.07
CA VAL A 130 7.34 -10.75 -29.24
C VAL A 130 6.22 -9.77 -28.79
N GLY A 131 5.29 -9.46 -29.70
CA GLY A 131 4.17 -8.57 -29.45
C GLY A 131 3.19 -9.08 -28.39
N GLN A 132 2.86 -10.38 -28.36
CA GLN A 132 1.99 -10.94 -27.32
C GLN A 132 2.66 -10.98 -25.96
N VAL A 133 3.96 -11.31 -25.92
CA VAL A 133 4.75 -11.30 -24.69
C VAL A 133 4.82 -9.88 -24.13
N LEU A 134 5.16 -8.90 -24.98
CA LEU A 134 5.19 -7.49 -24.59
C LEU A 134 3.82 -6.97 -24.12
N ASN A 135 2.74 -7.34 -24.80
CA ASN A 135 1.39 -6.89 -24.45
C ASN A 135 0.93 -7.48 -23.11
N ARG A 136 1.22 -8.76 -22.83
CA ARG A 136 0.93 -9.38 -21.52
C ARG A 136 1.77 -8.74 -20.42
N PHE A 137 3.08 -8.64 -20.60
CA PHE A 137 3.94 -8.04 -19.59
C PHE A 137 3.59 -6.58 -19.33
N ALA A 138 3.33 -5.76 -20.36
CA ALA A 138 2.93 -4.37 -20.18
C ALA A 138 1.62 -4.23 -19.40
N ASN A 139 0.65 -5.13 -19.65
CA ASN A 139 -0.62 -5.15 -18.92
C ASN A 139 -0.44 -5.60 -17.47
N ASP A 140 0.32 -6.67 -17.22
CA ASP A 140 0.53 -7.24 -15.89
C ASP A 140 1.37 -6.31 -14.99
N ILE A 141 2.45 -5.73 -15.54
CA ILE A 141 3.29 -4.73 -14.87
C ILE A 141 2.49 -3.45 -14.60
N GLY A 142 1.73 -2.97 -15.58
CA GLY A 142 0.94 -1.74 -15.45
C GLY A 142 -0.13 -1.80 -14.35
N VAL A 143 -0.70 -2.98 -14.11
CA VAL A 143 -1.65 -3.24 -13.02
C VAL A 143 -0.87 -3.36 -11.71
N MET A 144 0.06 -4.31 -11.61
CA MET A 144 0.70 -4.66 -10.35
C MET A 144 1.55 -3.52 -9.75
N ASP A 145 2.28 -2.79 -10.58
CA ASP A 145 3.19 -1.72 -10.13
C ASP A 145 2.47 -0.44 -9.69
N LYS A 146 1.22 -0.24 -10.13
CA LYS A 146 0.42 0.89 -9.65
C LYS A 146 -0.20 0.59 -8.30
N PHE A 147 -0.79 -0.60 -8.14
CA PHE A 147 -1.55 -0.92 -6.94
C PHE A 147 -0.66 -1.17 -5.71
N ILE A 148 0.52 -1.75 -5.86
CA ILE A 148 1.39 -2.07 -4.70
C ILE A 148 1.87 -0.81 -3.97
N PRO A 149 2.49 0.19 -4.64
CA PRO A 149 3.00 1.37 -3.94
C PRO A 149 1.90 2.27 -3.39
N ILE A 150 0.78 2.37 -4.12
CA ILE A 150 -0.39 3.10 -3.67
C ILE A 150 -0.96 2.41 -2.43
N GLY A 151 -1.17 1.09 -2.48
CA GLY A 151 -1.70 0.33 -1.35
C GLY A 151 -0.83 0.40 -0.09
N ILE A 152 0.50 0.29 -0.22
CA ILE A 152 1.40 0.46 0.93
C ILE A 152 1.27 1.87 1.52
N THR A 153 1.22 2.90 0.67
CA THR A 153 1.07 4.28 1.13
C THR A 153 -0.28 4.47 1.83
N ASP A 154 -1.37 3.96 1.25
CA ASP A 154 -2.71 4.04 1.84
C ASP A 154 -2.77 3.36 3.21
N ILE A 155 -2.14 2.19 3.36
CA ILE A 155 -2.04 1.50 4.65
C ILE A 155 -1.34 2.39 5.68
N LEU A 156 -0.22 3.03 5.32
CA LEU A 156 0.50 3.93 6.23
C LEU A 156 -0.34 5.15 6.63
N VAL A 157 -1.10 5.71 5.68
CA VAL A 157 -2.00 6.84 5.94
C VAL A 157 -3.11 6.44 6.90
N VAL A 158 -3.82 5.35 6.60
CA VAL A 158 -4.91 4.85 7.45
C VAL A 158 -4.38 4.53 8.85
N PHE A 159 -3.21 3.91 8.95
CA PHE A 159 -2.59 3.60 10.23
C PHE A 159 -2.28 4.87 11.06
N ALA A 160 -1.67 5.88 10.45
CA ALA A 160 -1.37 7.15 11.10
C ALA A 160 -2.64 7.91 11.51
N PHE A 161 -3.67 7.89 10.66
CA PHE A 161 -4.97 8.48 10.93
C PHE A 161 -5.66 7.82 12.14
N LEU A 162 -5.63 6.48 12.23
CA LEU A 162 -6.17 5.75 13.38
C LEU A 162 -5.48 6.13 14.68
N ILE A 163 -4.14 6.22 14.69
CA ILE A 163 -3.38 6.68 15.86
C ILE A 163 -3.82 8.09 16.27
N THR A 164 -3.95 8.98 15.29
CA THR A 164 -4.32 10.39 15.52
C THR A 164 -5.70 10.53 16.12
N ILE A 165 -6.68 9.75 15.64
CA ILE A 165 -8.02 9.71 16.26
C ILE A 165 -7.93 9.24 17.71
N ILE A 166 -7.24 8.13 17.98
CA ILE A 166 -7.13 7.57 19.33
C ILE A 166 -6.52 8.60 20.29
N ILE A 167 -5.43 9.25 19.89
CA ILE A 167 -4.77 10.31 20.69
C ILE A 167 -5.72 11.50 20.89
N THR A 168 -6.39 11.95 19.82
CA THR A 168 -7.30 13.10 19.87
C THR A 168 -8.44 12.85 20.85
N VAL A 169 -9.12 11.71 20.73
CA VAL A 169 -10.23 11.31 21.59
C VAL A 169 -9.75 11.14 23.04
N GLY A 170 -8.60 10.48 23.24
CA GLY A 170 -8.04 10.26 24.57
C GLY A 170 -7.74 11.55 25.34
N ILE A 171 -7.35 12.62 24.65
CA ILE A 171 -7.10 13.91 25.28
C ILE A 171 -8.41 14.73 25.46
N VAL A 172 -9.38 14.63 24.54
CA VAL A 172 -10.64 15.38 24.65
C VAL A 172 -11.52 14.82 25.77
N ASN A 173 -11.77 13.50 25.75
CA ASN A 173 -12.50 12.82 26.79
C ASN A 173 -12.16 11.31 26.78
N PRO A 174 -11.34 10.82 27.74
CA PRO A 174 -10.93 9.42 27.79
C PRO A 174 -12.09 8.42 27.86
N ILE A 175 -13.24 8.81 28.40
CA ILE A 175 -14.42 7.94 28.51
C ILE A 175 -14.95 7.54 27.12
N LEU A 176 -14.77 8.40 26.12
CA LEU A 176 -15.15 8.12 24.73
C LEU A 176 -14.28 7.03 24.07
N LEU A 177 -13.19 6.57 24.71
CA LEU A 177 -12.44 5.40 24.25
C LEU A 177 -13.11 4.07 24.63
N ALA A 178 -14.04 4.06 25.60
CA ALA A 178 -14.68 2.84 26.08
C ALA A 178 -15.46 2.08 24.98
N PRO A 179 -16.24 2.71 24.09
CA PRO A 179 -16.87 2.01 22.97
C PRO A 179 -15.86 1.37 22.01
N LEU A 180 -14.70 1.99 21.83
CA LEU A 180 -13.64 1.51 20.94
C LEU A 180 -12.96 0.26 21.53
N LEU A 181 -12.70 0.26 22.83
CA LEU A 181 -12.24 -0.91 23.58
C LEU A 181 -13.28 -2.04 23.57
N GLY A 182 -14.56 -1.70 23.76
CA GLY A 182 -15.66 -2.65 23.69
C GLY A 182 -15.79 -3.32 22.31
N ALA A 183 -15.68 -2.55 21.23
CA ALA A 183 -15.67 -3.07 19.87
C ALA A 183 -14.46 -3.96 19.58
N LEU A 184 -13.26 -3.59 20.07
CA LEU A 184 -12.06 -4.41 19.93
C LEU A 184 -12.20 -5.75 20.66
N LEU A 185 -12.70 -5.74 21.89
CA LEU A 185 -12.98 -6.95 22.65
C LEU A 185 -14.04 -7.82 21.97
N ALA A 186 -15.13 -7.23 21.49
CA ALA A 186 -16.16 -7.95 20.74
C ALA A 186 -15.61 -8.58 19.46
N ALA A 187 -14.76 -7.89 18.72
CA ALA A 187 -14.09 -8.43 17.54
C ALA A 187 -13.16 -9.60 17.90
N ILE A 188 -12.38 -9.50 18.98
CA ILE A 188 -11.51 -10.59 19.47
C ILE A 188 -12.36 -11.80 19.86
N VAL A 189 -13.44 -11.60 20.64
CA VAL A 189 -14.36 -12.67 21.04
C VAL A 189 -14.99 -13.32 19.81
N LEU A 190 -15.44 -12.53 18.84
CA LEU A 190 -16.02 -13.02 17.59
C LEU A 190 -15.01 -13.83 16.78
N ILE A 191 -13.75 -13.37 16.67
CA ILE A 191 -12.67 -14.12 16.01
C ILE A 191 -12.43 -15.45 16.73
N VAL A 192 -12.33 -15.45 18.06
CA VAL A 192 -12.11 -16.65 18.88
C VAL A 192 -13.28 -17.63 18.77
N LEU A 193 -14.52 -17.15 18.66
CA LEU A 193 -15.70 -18.00 18.50
C LEU A 193 -15.85 -18.54 17.07
N ILE A 194 -15.48 -17.77 16.05
CA ILE A 194 -15.59 -18.16 14.64
C ILE A 194 -14.44 -19.09 14.22
N TYR A 195 -13.23 -18.89 14.73
CA TYR A 195 -12.05 -19.71 14.42
C TYR A 195 -12.31 -21.23 14.52
N PRO A 196 -12.82 -21.77 15.64
CA PRO A 196 -13.10 -23.21 15.76
C PRO A 196 -14.26 -23.67 14.88
N SER A 197 -15.20 -22.78 14.52
CA SER A 197 -16.29 -23.12 13.58
C SER A 197 -15.79 -23.28 12.14
N ILE A 198 -14.82 -22.44 11.73
CA ILE A 198 -14.18 -22.56 10.41
C ILE A 198 -13.31 -23.82 10.36
N GLU A 199 -12.55 -24.11 11.41
CA GLU A 199 -11.70 -25.31 11.47
C GLU A 199 -12.51 -26.61 11.34
N LYS A 200 -13.64 -26.71 12.06
CA LYS A 200 -14.57 -27.85 11.94
C LYS A 200 -15.19 -27.99 10.55
N SER A 201 -15.40 -26.88 9.83
CA SER A 201 -15.94 -26.90 8.46
C SER A 201 -14.93 -27.40 7.42
N LYS A 202 -13.62 -27.22 7.67
CA LYS A 202 -12.54 -27.71 6.80
C LYS A 202 -12.26 -29.20 6.99
N ILE A 203 -12.38 -29.72 8.22
CA ILE A 203 -12.12 -31.15 8.55
C ILE A 203 -13.23 -32.07 8.01
N LYS A 204 -14.42 -31.54 7.73
CA LYS A 204 -15.59 -32.33 7.27
C LYS A 204 -15.68 -32.46 5.73
N LYS A 205 -14.75 -31.87 4.98
CA LYS A 205 -14.58 -32.06 3.52
C LYS A 205 -13.39 -32.97 3.26
#